data_AF-A0A134CFW5-F1
#
_entry.id   AF-A0A134CFW5-F1
#
_cell.length_a   1.000
_cell.length_b   1.000
_cell.length_c   1.000
_cell.angle_alpha   90.00
_cell.angle_beta   90.00
_cell.angle_gamma   90.00
#
_symmetry.space_group_name_H-M   'P 1'
#
loop_
_entity.id
_entity.type
_entity.pdbx_description
1 polymer ?
#
loop_
_entity_poly.entity_id
_entity_poly.type
_entity_poly.pdbx_seq_one_letter_code
_entity_poly.pdbx_strand_id
1 'polypeptide(L)'
;KDMTTMKADQAASQGQLNELLTKVQTEATDYRLVPNAQATDKKYTVDANGDITLTVQDQNHKDKTETVTIKDVAKKSDLTASDQKFTDYAVKYDKNGDTVNKNSITLEGGNDGTVIKNVKAGDVSSTSKDAVNGSQLHKTNQGFDVYIKENTDTNKFNVGLGADDKDAFGFDAGNGLEISKNGKKITYALKDDIEVGKDGNDGKDGKVVVNGKDGEKVTINGKNGEIGIQGPKGADGKDGNSITLSGKDGTIGVQGPKGA
;
A
#
# COMPACT_ATOMS: atom_id res chain seq x y z
N LYS A 1 -17.63 89.87 20.10
CA LYS A 1 -18.67 89.75 21.16
C LYS A 1 -19.01 88.27 21.26
N ASP A 2 -19.03 87.66 22.46
CA ASP A 2 -19.23 86.20 22.56
C ASP A 2 -20.57 85.77 21.96
N MET A 3 -20.51 85.06 20.83
CA MET A 3 -21.68 84.61 20.07
C MET A 3 -22.48 83.53 20.81
N THR A 4 -21.91 82.89 21.82
CA THR A 4 -22.59 81.86 22.64
C THR A 4 -23.67 82.45 23.55
N THR A 5 -23.70 83.77 23.72
CA THR A 5 -24.64 84.49 24.60
C THR A 5 -25.86 85.07 23.88
N MET A 6 -26.05 84.73 22.59
CA MET A 6 -27.18 85.21 21.80
C MET A 6 -28.50 84.55 22.24
N LYS A 7 -29.56 85.34 22.38
CA LYS A 7 -30.91 84.85 22.69
C LYS A 7 -31.63 84.43 21.41
N ALA A 8 -32.51 83.43 21.51
CA ALA A 8 -33.43 83.07 20.43
C ALA A 8 -34.26 84.31 20.00
N ASP A 9 -34.54 84.40 18.70
CA ASP A 9 -35.35 85.45 18.05
C ASP A 9 -34.77 86.88 18.07
N GLN A 10 -33.49 87.07 18.41
CA GLN A 10 -32.78 88.34 18.21
C GLN A 10 -32.02 88.36 16.89
N ALA A 11 -32.21 89.43 16.09
CA ALA A 11 -31.44 89.63 14.85
C ALA A 11 -29.96 89.91 15.15
N ALA A 12 -29.06 89.26 14.40
CA ALA A 12 -27.62 89.49 14.48
C ALA A 12 -27.22 90.85 13.86
N SER A 13 -26.26 91.55 14.45
CA SER A 13 -25.65 92.75 13.84
C SER A 13 -24.66 92.37 12.73
N GLN A 14 -24.42 93.28 11.78
CA GLN A 14 -23.41 93.10 10.72
C GLN A 14 -22.02 92.77 11.30
N GLY A 15 -21.63 93.41 12.40
CA GLY A 15 -20.36 93.13 13.08
C GLY A 15 -20.27 91.69 13.60
N GLN A 16 -21.36 91.16 14.17
CA GLN A 16 -21.42 89.76 14.61
C GLN A 16 -21.41 88.77 13.44
N LEU A 17 -22.06 89.11 12.33
CA LEU A 17 -22.04 88.28 11.12
C LEU A 17 -20.65 88.25 10.49
N ASN A 18 -19.93 89.37 10.48
CA ASN A 18 -18.54 89.42 10.01
C ASN A 18 -17.60 88.64 10.95
N GLU A 19 -17.76 88.78 12.27
CA GLU A 19 -16.98 88.01 13.26
C GLU A 19 -17.21 86.50 13.08
N LEU A 20 -18.46 86.07 12.82
CA LEU A 20 -18.79 84.69 12.47
C LEU A 20 -18.15 84.26 11.14
N LEU A 21 -18.26 85.08 10.10
CA LEU A 21 -17.70 84.78 8.78
C LEU A 21 -16.18 84.61 8.86
N THR A 22 -15.49 85.49 9.59
CA THR A 22 -14.07 85.35 9.85
C THR A 22 -13.77 84.04 10.57
N LYS A 23 -14.45 83.71 11.68
CA LYS A 23 -14.23 82.43 12.38
C LYS A 23 -14.51 81.21 11.51
N VAL A 24 -15.56 81.22 10.71
CA VAL A 24 -15.87 80.13 9.78
C VAL A 24 -14.79 80.00 8.70
N GLN A 25 -14.22 81.10 8.23
CA GLN A 25 -13.15 81.08 7.21
C GLN A 25 -11.76 80.75 7.78
N THR A 26 -11.46 81.14 9.02
CA THR A 26 -10.11 81.09 9.61
C THR A 26 -9.97 80.16 10.81
N GLU A 27 -11.04 79.53 11.31
CA GLU A 27 -10.97 78.60 12.45
C GLU A 27 -11.58 77.23 12.12
N ALA A 28 -12.40 77.12 11.07
CA ALA A 28 -12.97 75.84 10.66
C ALA A 28 -11.91 74.91 10.05
N THR A 29 -11.90 73.65 10.48
CA THR A 29 -10.96 72.63 9.99
C THR A 29 -11.58 71.81 8.85
N ASP A 30 -10.82 71.58 7.78
CA ASP A 30 -11.20 70.69 6.66
C ASP A 30 -10.01 69.79 6.27
N TYR A 31 -9.84 68.68 6.99
CA TYR A 31 -8.76 67.72 6.75
C TYR A 31 -9.02 66.86 5.54
N ARG A 32 -8.09 66.90 4.57
CA ARG A 32 -8.12 66.07 3.36
C ARG A 32 -6.86 65.25 3.23
N LEU A 33 -6.99 64.02 2.73
CA LEU A 33 -5.85 63.18 2.41
C LEU A 33 -4.96 63.87 1.37
N VAL A 34 -3.66 63.95 1.65
CA VAL A 34 -2.66 64.48 0.72
C VAL A 34 -1.75 63.36 0.21
N PRO A 35 -1.07 63.53 -0.94
CA PRO A 35 -0.12 62.54 -1.43
C PRO A 35 1.03 62.34 -0.44
N ASN A 36 1.55 61.12 -0.33
CA ASN A 36 2.68 60.83 0.56
C ASN A 36 3.96 61.51 0.06
N ALA A 37 4.35 62.62 0.67
CA ALA A 37 5.51 63.40 0.24
C ALA A 37 6.86 62.65 0.42
N GLN A 38 6.90 61.61 1.26
CA GLN A 38 8.11 60.81 1.52
C GLN A 38 8.33 59.72 0.45
N ALA A 39 7.28 59.34 -0.29
CA ALA A 39 7.36 58.33 -1.35
C ALA A 39 7.51 58.98 -2.73
N THR A 40 8.44 58.49 -3.53
CA THR A 40 8.70 59.00 -4.89
C THR A 40 7.46 58.91 -5.80
N ASP A 41 6.63 57.88 -5.62
CA ASP A 41 5.38 57.69 -6.38
C ASP A 41 4.15 58.35 -5.72
N LYS A 42 4.38 59.03 -4.59
CA LYS A 42 3.38 59.71 -3.76
C LYS A 42 2.28 58.80 -3.19
N LYS A 43 2.48 57.47 -3.19
CA LYS A 43 1.50 56.50 -2.67
C LYS A 43 1.77 56.16 -1.20
N TYR A 44 0.73 55.65 -0.57
CA TYR A 44 0.83 55.03 0.74
C TYR A 44 1.01 53.52 0.58
N THR A 45 1.91 52.95 1.38
CA THR A 45 2.21 51.53 1.39
C THR A 45 2.07 50.98 2.80
N VAL A 46 1.92 49.67 2.90
CA VAL A 46 1.93 48.95 4.17
C VAL A 46 3.36 48.88 4.68
N ASP A 47 3.59 49.31 5.91
CA ASP A 47 4.89 49.31 6.58
C ASP A 47 5.21 47.95 7.23
N ALA A 48 6.39 47.83 7.83
CA ALA A 48 6.87 46.60 8.51
C ALA A 48 5.93 46.04 9.59
N ASN A 49 5.09 46.87 10.19
CA ASN A 49 4.16 46.48 11.25
C ASN A 49 2.79 46.06 10.71
N GLY A 50 2.55 46.20 9.40
CA GLY A 50 1.23 45.99 8.81
C GLY A 50 0.36 47.26 8.85
N ASP A 51 0.95 48.43 9.09
CA ASP A 51 0.19 49.67 9.21
C ASP A 51 0.31 50.50 7.92
N ILE A 52 -0.71 51.30 7.62
CA ILE A 52 -0.67 52.38 6.64
C ILE A 52 -0.84 53.69 7.40
N THR A 53 0.18 54.54 7.37
CA THR A 53 0.13 55.88 7.97
C THR A 53 -0.19 56.90 6.90
N LEU A 54 -1.41 57.44 6.95
CA LEU A 54 -1.92 58.48 6.06
C LEU A 54 -1.62 59.87 6.64
N THR A 55 -1.28 60.84 5.78
CA THR A 55 -1.19 62.25 6.16
C THR A 55 -2.40 62.99 5.63
N VAL A 56 -3.14 63.64 6.51
CA VAL A 56 -4.21 64.58 6.14
C VAL A 56 -3.76 66.00 6.43
N GLN A 57 -4.11 66.94 5.56
CA GLN A 57 -3.79 68.36 5.71
C GLN A 57 -5.07 69.17 5.75
N ASP A 58 -5.15 70.13 6.68
CA ASP A 58 -6.26 71.07 6.75
C ASP A 58 -6.18 72.04 5.56
N GLN A 59 -7.22 72.08 4.73
CA GLN A 59 -7.26 72.99 3.57
C GLN A 59 -7.27 74.46 3.96
N ASN A 60 -7.85 74.80 5.11
CA ASN A 60 -7.94 76.18 5.59
C ASN A 60 -6.67 76.60 6.37
N HIS A 61 -5.89 75.61 6.85
CA HIS A 61 -4.65 75.81 7.61
C HIS A 61 -3.54 74.89 7.10
N LYS A 62 -2.89 75.25 5.98
CA LYS A 62 -1.96 74.34 5.26
C LYS A 62 -0.71 73.94 6.06
N ASP A 63 -0.39 74.64 7.13
CA ASP A 63 0.68 74.30 8.07
C ASP A 63 0.28 73.19 9.06
N LYS A 64 -1.01 72.84 9.15
CA LYS A 64 -1.53 71.81 10.04
C LYS A 64 -1.77 70.50 9.29
N THR A 65 -1.09 69.46 9.77
CA THR A 65 -1.26 68.08 9.29
C THR A 65 -1.51 67.14 10.46
N GLU A 66 -2.36 66.14 10.23
CA GLU A 66 -2.62 65.06 11.18
C GLU A 66 -2.31 63.70 10.54
N THR A 67 -2.10 62.69 11.37
CA THR A 67 -1.89 61.31 10.92
C THR A 67 -3.10 60.44 11.20
N VAL A 68 -3.49 59.63 10.21
CA VAL A 68 -4.50 58.57 10.38
C VAL A 68 -3.85 57.24 10.07
N THR A 69 -3.95 56.27 10.99
CA THR A 69 -3.34 54.95 10.81
C THR A 69 -4.42 53.91 10.54
N ILE A 70 -4.23 53.10 9.49
CA ILE A 70 -4.99 51.87 9.24
C ILE A 70 -4.09 50.71 9.66
N LYS A 71 -4.55 49.89 10.61
CA LYS A 71 -3.77 48.78 11.17
C LYS A 71 -4.13 47.45 10.56
N ASP A 72 -3.27 46.46 10.78
CA ASP A 72 -3.49 45.05 10.43
C ASP A 72 -3.70 44.80 8.93
N VAL A 73 -3.03 45.58 8.09
CA VAL A 73 -3.04 45.42 6.64
C VAL A 73 -1.94 44.45 6.21
N ALA A 74 -2.31 43.42 5.44
CA ALA A 74 -1.34 42.48 4.90
C ALA A 74 -0.54 43.09 3.75
N LYS A 75 0.79 42.88 3.75
CA LYS A 75 1.62 43.21 2.59
C LYS A 75 1.44 42.20 1.48
N LYS A 76 1.45 42.69 0.24
CA LYS A 76 1.47 41.83 -0.96
C LYS A 76 2.66 40.86 -0.96
N SER A 77 3.85 41.32 -0.54
CA SER A 77 5.05 40.47 -0.45
C SER A 77 4.86 39.28 0.47
N ASP A 78 4.24 39.52 1.62
CA ASP A 78 4.08 38.50 2.67
C ASP A 78 2.99 37.51 2.24
N LEU A 79 1.95 37.99 1.56
CA LEU A 79 0.94 37.14 0.94
C LEU A 79 1.53 36.26 -0.16
N THR A 80 2.37 36.80 -1.05
CA THR A 80 3.06 36.01 -2.09
C THR A 80 4.02 34.99 -1.49
N ALA A 81 4.77 35.35 -0.44
CA ALA A 81 5.66 34.42 0.26
C ALA A 81 4.85 33.29 0.94
N SER A 82 3.70 33.61 1.53
CA SER A 82 2.80 32.63 2.12
C SER A 82 2.22 31.67 1.08
N ASP A 83 1.83 32.17 -0.10
CA ASP A 83 1.29 31.36 -1.20
C ASP A 83 2.33 30.37 -1.75
N GLN A 84 3.57 30.82 -1.90
CA GLN A 84 4.68 29.94 -2.32
C GLN A 84 4.97 28.87 -1.26
N LYS A 85 5.05 29.26 0.02
CA LYS A 85 5.27 28.32 1.12
C LYS A 85 4.18 27.25 1.20
N PHE A 86 2.92 27.64 0.96
CA PHE A 86 1.83 26.68 0.86
C PHE A 86 2.03 25.73 -0.31
N THR A 87 2.42 26.24 -1.48
CA THR A 87 2.67 25.47 -2.70
C THR A 87 3.80 24.44 -2.54
N ASP A 88 4.83 24.75 -1.75
CA ASP A 88 6.01 23.89 -1.55
C ASP A 88 5.76 22.74 -0.55
N TYR A 89 4.87 22.94 0.44
CA TYR A 89 4.59 21.93 1.47
C TYR A 89 3.32 21.11 1.23
N ALA A 90 2.44 21.56 0.34
CA ALA A 90 1.19 20.88 0.05
C ALA A 90 1.34 19.81 -1.03
N VAL A 91 0.70 18.66 -0.83
CA VAL A 91 0.36 17.74 -1.91
C VAL A 91 -0.90 18.28 -2.57
N LYS A 92 -0.84 18.53 -3.88
CA LYS A 92 -1.91 19.20 -4.64
C LYS A 92 -2.53 18.22 -5.65
N TYR A 93 -3.77 18.49 -6.00
CA TYR A 93 -4.37 17.90 -7.20
C TYR A 93 -3.64 18.38 -8.45
N ASP A 94 -3.61 17.53 -9.47
CA ASP A 94 -3.05 17.90 -10.77
C ASP A 94 -3.87 18.99 -11.46
N LYS A 95 -3.29 19.61 -12.49
CA LYS A 95 -3.95 20.63 -13.31
C LYS A 95 -3.96 20.26 -14.78
N ASN A 96 -5.04 20.65 -15.46
CA ASN A 96 -5.16 20.65 -16.91
C ASN A 96 -5.20 22.11 -17.37
N GLY A 97 -4.02 22.68 -17.65
CA GLY A 97 -3.88 24.13 -17.82
C GLY A 97 -4.25 24.88 -16.54
N ASP A 98 -5.24 25.78 -16.62
CA ASP A 98 -5.71 26.57 -15.47
C ASP A 98 -6.79 25.87 -14.63
N THR A 99 -7.27 24.68 -15.04
CA THR A 99 -8.32 23.95 -14.32
C THR A 99 -7.73 22.87 -13.41
N VAL A 100 -8.22 22.78 -12.17
CA VAL A 100 -7.83 21.72 -11.23
C VAL A 100 -8.48 20.39 -11.62
N ASN A 101 -7.67 19.35 -11.80
CA ASN A 101 -8.09 17.98 -12.02
C ASN A 101 -8.12 17.22 -10.68
N LYS A 102 -9.32 17.00 -10.13
CA LYS A 102 -9.51 16.31 -8.85
C LYS A 102 -9.37 14.78 -8.91
N ASN A 103 -9.03 14.22 -10.07
CA ASN A 103 -8.94 12.77 -10.27
C ASN A 103 -7.51 12.22 -10.12
N SER A 104 -6.50 13.08 -10.00
CA SER A 104 -5.12 12.64 -9.88
C SER A 104 -4.26 13.60 -9.03
N ILE A 105 -3.19 13.04 -8.49
CA ILE A 105 -2.14 13.71 -7.73
C ILE A 105 -0.83 13.16 -8.27
N THR A 106 0.05 14.05 -8.73
CA THR A 106 1.43 13.72 -9.12
C THR A 106 2.38 14.18 -8.02
N LEU A 107 3.18 13.26 -7.48
CA LEU A 107 4.20 13.60 -6.50
C LEU A 107 5.44 14.13 -7.22
N GLU A 108 5.90 15.32 -6.86
CA GLU A 108 6.92 16.10 -7.58
C GLU A 108 8.37 15.59 -7.35
N GLY A 109 8.58 14.40 -6.79
CA GLY A 109 9.90 13.84 -6.44
C GLY A 109 10.82 13.45 -7.60
N GLY A 110 10.51 13.87 -8.83
CA GLY A 110 11.33 13.58 -10.02
C GLY A 110 11.47 12.08 -10.31
N ASN A 111 12.66 11.67 -10.76
CA ASN A 111 12.94 10.29 -11.18
C ASN A 111 12.95 9.28 -10.03
N ASP A 112 13.29 9.72 -8.82
CA ASP A 112 13.33 8.86 -7.63
C ASP A 112 11.93 8.70 -7.00
N GLY A 113 10.99 9.58 -7.37
CA GLY A 113 9.64 9.62 -6.83
C GLY A 113 9.58 10.13 -5.38
N THR A 114 8.43 9.96 -4.74
CA THR A 114 8.21 10.38 -3.35
C THR A 114 7.65 9.22 -2.54
N VAL A 115 8.30 8.91 -1.42
CA VAL A 115 7.84 7.88 -0.49
C VAL A 115 6.75 8.44 0.43
N ILE A 116 5.56 7.84 0.39
CA ILE A 116 4.48 8.13 1.35
C ILE A 116 4.65 7.21 2.56
N LYS A 117 4.96 7.80 3.72
CA LYS A 117 5.18 7.07 4.99
C LYS A 117 3.97 7.16 5.90
N ASN A 118 3.95 6.32 6.94
CA ASN A 118 2.91 6.28 7.96
C ASN A 118 1.48 6.05 7.39
N VAL A 119 1.40 5.30 6.30
CA VAL A 119 0.13 4.86 5.72
C VAL A 119 -0.43 3.75 6.60
N LYS A 120 -1.56 4.02 7.25
CA LYS A 120 -2.32 3.00 7.99
C LYS A 120 -2.72 1.87 7.03
N ALA A 121 -2.80 0.63 7.51
CA ALA A 121 -3.26 -0.49 6.70
C ALA A 121 -4.70 -0.20 6.19
N GLY A 122 -4.87 -0.13 4.88
CA GLY A 122 -6.15 0.13 4.23
C GLY A 122 -7.04 -1.10 4.18
N ASP A 123 -8.34 -0.92 3.95
CA ASP A 123 -9.23 -2.05 3.70
C ASP A 123 -8.87 -2.77 2.39
N VAL A 124 -8.92 -4.11 2.40
CA VAL A 124 -8.66 -4.97 1.23
C VAL A 124 -9.95 -5.68 0.83
N SER A 125 -10.79 -4.96 0.09
CA SER A 125 -12.08 -5.44 -0.42
C SER A 125 -12.28 -5.01 -1.88
N SER A 126 -13.25 -5.60 -2.57
CA SER A 126 -13.50 -5.34 -4.00
C SER A 126 -13.94 -3.90 -4.30
N THR A 127 -14.41 -3.16 -3.30
CA THR A 127 -14.90 -1.78 -3.46
C THR A 127 -13.98 -0.74 -2.82
N SER A 128 -12.93 -1.16 -2.10
CA SER A 128 -11.99 -0.28 -1.38
C SER A 128 -11.36 0.80 -2.28
N LYS A 129 -11.06 1.94 -1.65
CA LYS A 129 -10.34 3.08 -2.22
C LYS A 129 -9.15 3.50 -1.34
N ASP A 130 -8.83 2.69 -0.35
CA ASP A 130 -7.74 2.96 0.58
C ASP A 130 -6.41 2.60 -0.06
N ALA A 131 -5.37 3.36 0.28
CA ALA A 131 -4.01 2.95 0.00
C ALA A 131 -3.65 1.73 0.86
N VAL A 132 -2.97 0.75 0.26
CA VAL A 132 -2.36 -0.37 0.98
C VAL A 132 -0.92 -0.03 1.34
N ASN A 133 -0.43 -0.57 2.45
CA ASN A 133 0.95 -0.35 2.89
C ASN A 133 1.82 -1.60 2.74
N GLY A 134 3.14 -1.43 2.98
CA GLY A 134 4.11 -2.52 2.84
C GLY A 134 3.85 -3.73 3.74
N SER A 135 3.23 -3.56 4.91
CA SER A 135 2.92 -4.70 5.79
C SER A 135 1.84 -5.62 5.21
N GLN A 136 0.89 -5.05 4.45
CA GLN A 136 -0.16 -5.82 3.78
C GLN A 136 0.41 -6.57 2.58
N LEU A 137 1.22 -5.89 1.76
CA LEU A 137 1.90 -6.53 0.64
C LEU A 137 2.86 -7.63 1.10
N HIS A 138 3.61 -7.38 2.17
CA HIS A 138 4.52 -8.38 2.75
C HIS A 138 3.77 -9.66 3.17
N LYS A 139 2.63 -9.54 3.87
CA LYS A 139 1.80 -10.71 4.25
C LYS A 139 1.37 -11.54 3.04
N THR A 140 0.94 -10.89 1.95
CA THR A 140 0.61 -11.59 0.71
C THR A 140 1.83 -12.27 0.10
N ASN A 141 2.99 -11.59 0.14
CA ASN A 141 4.21 -12.11 -0.46
C ASN A 141 4.81 -13.32 0.28
N GLN A 142 4.49 -13.51 1.57
CA GLN A 142 4.81 -14.74 2.30
C GLN A 142 4.17 -16.00 1.67
N GLY A 143 3.21 -15.82 0.76
CA GLY A 143 2.65 -16.89 -0.06
C GLY A 143 1.88 -17.91 0.76
N PHE A 144 2.04 -19.18 0.42
CA PHE A 144 1.37 -20.27 1.11
C PHE A 144 2.27 -21.49 1.24
N ASP A 145 2.01 -22.27 2.28
CA ASP A 145 2.73 -23.49 2.52
C ASP A 145 2.07 -24.67 1.83
N VAL A 146 2.89 -25.56 1.27
CA VAL A 146 2.50 -26.84 0.72
C VAL A 146 3.19 -27.93 1.51
N TYR A 147 2.45 -28.95 1.91
CA TYR A 147 3.01 -30.09 2.63
C TYR A 147 2.61 -31.42 1.98
N ILE A 148 3.47 -32.42 2.12
CA ILE A 148 3.27 -33.78 1.60
C ILE A 148 3.07 -34.72 2.79
N LYS A 149 1.94 -35.43 2.84
CA LYS A 149 1.55 -36.39 3.90
C LYS A 149 1.25 -35.78 5.28
N GLU A 150 2.22 -35.09 5.90
CA GLU A 150 2.09 -34.49 7.24
C GLU A 150 2.67 -33.07 7.26
N ASN A 151 2.08 -32.17 8.06
CA ASN A 151 2.56 -30.79 8.19
C ASN A 151 3.72 -30.70 9.19
N THR A 152 4.89 -31.18 8.76
CA THR A 152 6.15 -31.13 9.49
C THR A 152 7.20 -30.40 8.64
N ASP A 153 8.22 -29.82 9.27
CA ASP A 153 9.24 -29.04 8.55
C ASP A 153 9.95 -29.83 7.44
N THR A 154 10.09 -31.15 7.59
CA THR A 154 10.68 -32.04 6.56
C THR A 154 9.77 -32.24 5.35
N ASN A 155 8.46 -32.16 5.56
CA ASN A 155 7.44 -32.45 4.55
C ASN A 155 6.81 -31.20 3.97
N LYS A 156 7.21 -30.03 4.44
CA LYS A 156 6.63 -28.73 4.14
C LYS A 156 7.63 -27.89 3.37
N PHE A 157 7.15 -27.21 2.34
CA PHE A 157 7.89 -26.15 1.66
C PHE A 157 6.93 -24.97 1.40
N ASN A 158 7.50 -23.77 1.35
CA ASN A 158 6.73 -22.56 1.06
C ASN A 158 6.76 -22.30 -0.45
N VAL A 159 5.66 -21.77 -0.98
CA VAL A 159 5.60 -21.19 -2.32
C VAL A 159 5.42 -19.69 -2.15
N GLY A 160 6.50 -18.94 -2.33
CA GLY A 160 6.49 -17.48 -2.19
C GLY A 160 5.70 -16.80 -3.31
N LEU A 161 5.05 -15.68 -3.00
CA LEU A 161 4.36 -14.85 -3.99
C LEU A 161 5.09 -13.50 -4.10
N GLY A 162 5.39 -13.04 -5.32
CA GLY A 162 5.96 -11.70 -5.53
C GLY A 162 7.48 -11.61 -5.65
N ALA A 163 8.19 -12.73 -5.72
CA ALA A 163 9.51 -12.76 -6.35
C ALA A 163 9.38 -12.72 -7.89
N ASP A 164 10.36 -12.15 -8.57
CA ASP A 164 10.41 -12.12 -10.05
C ASP A 164 10.47 -13.56 -10.60
N ASP A 165 11.34 -14.37 -9.99
CA ASP A 165 11.36 -15.82 -10.15
C ASP A 165 10.37 -16.44 -9.16
N LYS A 166 9.28 -16.99 -9.68
CA LYS A 166 8.23 -17.61 -8.85
C LYS A 166 8.63 -19.03 -8.50
N ASP A 167 8.48 -19.38 -7.24
CA ASP A 167 8.54 -20.78 -6.81
C ASP A 167 7.47 -21.57 -7.58
N ALA A 168 7.88 -22.65 -8.24
CA ALA A 168 6.99 -23.56 -8.94
C ALA A 168 6.99 -24.91 -8.24
N PHE A 169 5.80 -25.35 -7.83
CA PHE A 169 5.61 -26.71 -7.35
C PHE A 169 5.26 -27.66 -8.51
N GLY A 170 6.02 -28.74 -8.63
CA GLY A 170 5.81 -29.80 -9.61
C GLY A 170 5.39 -31.12 -8.96
N PHE A 171 4.59 -31.89 -9.67
CA PHE A 171 4.33 -33.29 -9.35
C PHE A 171 5.18 -34.14 -10.30
N ASP A 172 6.04 -35.00 -9.75
CA ASP A 172 6.87 -35.92 -10.53
C ASP A 172 6.45 -37.37 -10.27
N ALA A 173 6.53 -38.21 -11.31
CA ALA A 173 6.07 -39.58 -11.28
C ALA A 173 7.26 -40.54 -11.33
N GLY A 174 7.35 -41.45 -10.35
CA GLY A 174 8.32 -42.54 -10.40
C GLY A 174 8.01 -43.55 -11.53
N ASN A 175 8.92 -44.50 -11.78
CA ASN A 175 8.89 -45.38 -12.96
C ASN A 175 7.56 -46.13 -13.20
N GLY A 176 6.83 -46.53 -12.14
CA GLY A 176 5.57 -47.28 -12.27
C GLY A 176 4.28 -46.44 -12.22
N LEU A 177 4.40 -45.13 -12.07
CA LEU A 177 3.25 -44.21 -12.00
C LEU A 177 3.29 -43.27 -13.19
N GLU A 178 2.11 -42.89 -13.67
CA GLU A 178 1.91 -41.79 -14.58
C GLU A 178 1.06 -40.71 -13.91
N ILE A 179 1.40 -39.45 -14.22
CA ILE A 179 0.67 -38.28 -13.75
C ILE A 179 0.20 -37.52 -14.99
N SER A 180 -1.11 -37.31 -15.10
CA SER A 180 -1.69 -36.50 -16.16
C SER A 180 -2.47 -35.31 -15.59
N LYS A 181 -2.51 -34.21 -16.34
CA LYS A 181 -3.21 -32.98 -15.98
C LYS A 181 -4.24 -32.63 -17.05
N ASN A 182 -5.47 -32.36 -16.61
CA ASN A 182 -6.49 -31.73 -17.44
C ASN A 182 -7.11 -30.56 -16.64
N GLY A 183 -6.77 -29.33 -17.01
CA GLY A 183 -7.14 -28.14 -16.25
C GLY A 183 -6.55 -28.15 -14.83
N LYS A 184 -7.42 -28.13 -13.81
CA LYS A 184 -7.05 -28.21 -12.38
C LYS A 184 -7.03 -29.64 -11.82
N LYS A 185 -7.48 -30.63 -12.59
CA LYS A 185 -7.51 -32.04 -12.17
C LYS A 185 -6.15 -32.68 -12.45
N ILE A 186 -5.53 -33.23 -11.41
CA ILE A 186 -4.36 -34.10 -11.50
C ILE A 186 -4.86 -35.53 -11.32
N THR A 187 -4.52 -36.42 -12.26
CA THR A 187 -4.87 -37.84 -12.20
C THR A 187 -3.58 -38.63 -12.04
N TYR A 188 -3.55 -39.50 -11.04
CA TYR A 188 -2.49 -40.49 -10.85
C TYR A 188 -3.02 -41.84 -11.31
N ALA A 189 -2.26 -42.51 -12.16
CA ALA A 189 -2.54 -43.88 -12.58
C ALA A 189 -1.26 -44.71 -12.55
N LEU A 190 -1.42 -46.03 -12.48
CA LEU A 190 -0.33 -46.93 -12.81
C LEU A 190 -0.15 -46.90 -14.32
N LYS A 191 1.08 -47.05 -14.78
CA LYS A 191 1.35 -47.27 -16.21
C LYS A 191 0.79 -48.62 -16.65
N ASP A 192 0.57 -48.77 -17.95
CA ASP A 192 0.18 -50.05 -18.55
C ASP A 192 1.22 -51.14 -18.23
N ASP A 193 2.50 -50.80 -18.34
CA ASP A 193 3.62 -51.62 -17.93
C ASP A 193 4.26 -51.08 -16.64
N ILE A 194 4.34 -51.94 -15.61
CA ILE A 194 4.91 -51.59 -14.31
C ILE A 194 6.26 -52.28 -14.16
N GLU A 195 7.33 -51.50 -14.22
CA GLU A 195 8.66 -51.93 -13.84
C GLU A 195 8.88 -51.72 -12.34
N VAL A 196 9.23 -52.79 -11.63
CA VAL A 196 9.59 -52.75 -10.22
C VAL A 196 11.06 -53.13 -10.11
N GLY A 197 11.86 -52.25 -9.52
CA GLY A 197 13.32 -52.38 -9.51
C GLY A 197 13.99 -51.57 -10.62
N LYS A 198 15.30 -51.73 -10.76
CA LYS A 198 16.10 -51.10 -11.81
C LYS A 198 17.17 -52.09 -12.26
N ASP A 199 17.33 -52.25 -13.58
CA ASP A 199 18.35 -53.10 -14.16
C ASP A 199 19.76 -52.48 -14.11
N GLY A 200 20.79 -53.32 -14.23
CA GLY A 200 22.20 -52.93 -14.29
C GLY A 200 22.95 -53.15 -12.97
N ASN A 201 24.27 -52.92 -13.01
CA ASN A 201 25.15 -53.20 -11.87
C ASN A 201 24.83 -52.36 -10.61
N ASP A 202 24.28 -51.16 -10.81
CA ASP A 202 23.81 -50.26 -9.73
C ASP A 202 22.29 -50.37 -9.49
N GLY A 203 21.65 -51.33 -10.16
CA GLY A 203 20.25 -51.65 -10.06
C GLY A 203 19.84 -52.17 -8.68
N LYS A 204 18.55 -52.07 -8.37
CA LYS A 204 17.96 -52.71 -7.17
C LYS A 204 16.90 -53.69 -7.62
N ASP A 205 16.95 -54.90 -7.07
CA ASP A 205 15.98 -55.96 -7.37
C ASP A 205 14.55 -55.51 -7.05
N GLY A 206 13.65 -55.70 -8.00
CA GLY A 206 12.21 -55.48 -7.80
C GLY A 206 11.60 -56.49 -6.85
N LYS A 207 10.61 -56.05 -6.07
CA LYS A 207 9.80 -56.95 -5.24
C LYS A 207 8.35 -56.49 -5.18
N VAL A 208 7.43 -57.42 -5.47
CA VAL A 208 5.99 -57.21 -5.26
C VAL A 208 5.52 -58.19 -4.19
N VAL A 209 4.74 -57.70 -3.23
CA VAL A 209 4.13 -58.53 -2.18
C VAL A 209 2.66 -58.18 -2.07
N VAL A 210 1.79 -59.18 -2.22
CA VAL A 210 0.37 -59.09 -1.91
C VAL A 210 0.16 -59.82 -0.59
N ASN A 211 -0.20 -59.09 0.46
CA ASN A 211 -0.42 -59.68 1.79
C ASN A 211 -1.89 -60.10 1.94
N GLY A 212 -2.11 -61.33 2.40
CA GLY A 212 -3.37 -61.78 2.97
C GLY A 212 -3.36 -61.68 4.49
N LYS A 213 -4.45 -62.13 5.13
CA LYS A 213 -4.53 -62.19 6.60
C LYS A 213 -3.70 -63.38 7.10
N ASP A 214 -3.39 -63.40 8.39
CA ASP A 214 -2.82 -64.58 9.06
C ASP A 214 -1.54 -65.18 8.42
N GLY A 215 -0.73 -64.32 7.79
CA GLY A 215 0.56 -64.68 7.20
C GLY A 215 0.51 -65.17 5.74
N GLU A 216 -0.67 -65.18 5.13
CA GLU A 216 -0.83 -65.44 3.70
C GLU A 216 -0.14 -64.37 2.86
N LYS A 217 0.52 -64.76 1.78
CA LYS A 217 1.12 -63.79 0.84
C LYS A 217 1.39 -64.38 -0.54
N VAL A 218 1.38 -63.51 -1.55
CA VAL A 218 2.00 -63.75 -2.86
C VAL A 218 3.22 -62.85 -2.98
N THR A 219 4.35 -63.38 -3.43
CA THR A 219 5.60 -62.63 -3.60
C THR A 219 6.15 -62.85 -5.01
N ILE A 220 6.61 -61.78 -5.65
CA ILE A 220 7.41 -61.81 -6.88
C ILE A 220 8.74 -61.14 -6.56
N ASN A 221 9.86 -61.82 -6.78
CA ASN A 221 11.20 -61.37 -6.43
C ASN A 221 12.13 -61.36 -7.64
N GLY A 222 12.55 -60.17 -8.06
CA GLY A 222 13.42 -59.94 -9.21
C GLY A 222 14.83 -60.52 -9.05
N LYS A 223 15.34 -60.63 -7.81
CA LYS A 223 16.72 -61.09 -7.55
C LYS A 223 17.06 -62.42 -8.19
N ASN A 224 16.12 -63.36 -8.11
CA ASN A 224 16.28 -64.74 -8.57
C ASN A 224 15.14 -65.16 -9.52
N GLY A 225 14.27 -64.23 -9.92
CA GLY A 225 13.04 -64.55 -10.65
C GLY A 225 12.12 -65.53 -9.90
N GLU A 226 12.03 -65.40 -8.56
CA GLU A 226 11.23 -66.29 -7.72
C GLU A 226 9.80 -65.77 -7.55
N ILE A 227 8.81 -66.65 -7.68
CA ILE A 227 7.40 -66.37 -7.37
C ILE A 227 6.94 -67.32 -6.27
N GLY A 228 6.46 -66.79 -5.16
CA GLY A 228 6.01 -67.57 -4.00
C GLY A 228 4.54 -67.30 -3.66
N ILE A 229 3.80 -68.34 -3.30
CA ILE A 229 2.46 -68.28 -2.73
C ILE A 229 2.51 -69.01 -1.39
N GLN A 230 2.10 -68.34 -0.32
CA GLN A 230 2.11 -68.84 1.04
C GLN A 230 0.69 -68.79 1.60
N GLY A 231 0.21 -69.92 2.11
CA GLY A 231 -1.05 -70.04 2.85
C GLY A 231 -0.88 -69.63 4.32
N PRO A 232 -1.99 -69.66 5.10
CA PRO A 232 -2.03 -69.13 6.46
C PRO A 232 -1.09 -69.91 7.37
N LYS A 233 -0.62 -69.25 8.44
CA LYS A 233 0.15 -69.96 9.47
C LYS A 233 -0.66 -71.08 10.09
N GLY A 234 0.01 -72.20 10.39
CA GLY A 234 -0.58 -73.26 11.18
C GLY A 234 -0.89 -72.79 12.60
N ALA A 235 -1.69 -73.58 13.33
CA ALA A 235 -1.95 -73.34 14.75
C ALA A 235 -0.66 -73.34 15.61
N ASP A 236 0.43 -73.89 15.09
CA ASP A 236 1.77 -73.88 15.68
C ASP A 236 2.59 -72.62 15.37
N GLY A 237 2.01 -71.64 14.66
CA GLY A 237 2.66 -70.39 14.27
C GLY A 237 3.69 -70.52 13.15
N LYS A 238 3.90 -71.73 12.59
CA LYS A 238 4.79 -71.94 11.45
C LYS A 238 4.08 -71.59 10.15
N ASP A 239 4.86 -71.26 9.12
CA ASP A 239 4.32 -71.01 7.78
C ASP A 239 3.58 -72.26 7.28
N GLY A 240 2.35 -72.06 6.78
CA GLY A 240 1.53 -73.14 6.25
C GLY A 240 1.95 -73.58 4.86
N ASN A 241 0.99 -74.08 4.07
CA ASN A 241 1.25 -74.55 2.72
C ASN A 241 1.91 -73.49 1.84
N SER A 242 2.89 -73.87 1.03
CA SER A 242 3.49 -72.94 0.07
C SER A 242 3.78 -73.56 -1.28
N ILE A 243 3.80 -72.70 -2.29
CA ILE A 243 4.21 -73.00 -3.67
C ILE A 243 5.29 -71.97 -4.03
N THR A 244 6.39 -72.41 -4.61
CA THR A 244 7.46 -71.53 -5.09
C THR A 244 7.87 -71.94 -6.50
N LEU A 245 7.96 -70.97 -7.40
CA LEU A 245 8.57 -71.09 -8.71
C LEU A 245 9.90 -70.34 -8.68
N SER A 246 10.98 -70.94 -9.16
CA SER A 246 12.30 -70.30 -9.24
C SER A 246 12.78 -70.24 -10.68
N GLY A 247 12.87 -69.03 -11.24
CA GLY A 247 13.49 -68.81 -12.55
C GLY A 247 14.99 -69.07 -12.55
N LYS A 248 15.67 -68.84 -11.42
CA LYS A 248 17.12 -69.05 -11.28
C LYS A 248 17.53 -70.51 -11.52
N ASP A 249 16.80 -71.45 -10.93
CA ASP A 249 17.15 -72.87 -10.99
C ASP A 249 16.13 -73.71 -11.79
N GLY A 250 15.08 -73.07 -12.34
CA GLY A 250 14.06 -73.71 -13.18
C GLY A 250 13.11 -74.67 -12.43
N THR A 251 12.96 -74.50 -11.11
CA THR A 251 12.26 -75.47 -10.25
C THR A 251 10.88 -74.98 -9.80
N ILE A 252 9.99 -75.94 -9.51
CA ILE A 252 8.72 -75.71 -8.81
C ILE A 252 8.78 -76.51 -7.50
N GLY A 253 8.67 -75.80 -6.37
CA GLY A 253 8.62 -76.36 -5.03
C GLY A 253 7.23 -76.25 -4.43
N VAL A 254 6.79 -77.31 -3.74
CA VAL A 254 5.57 -77.30 -2.92
C VAL A 254 5.93 -77.80 -1.52
N GLN A 255 5.44 -77.10 -0.50
CA GLN A 255 5.62 -77.49 0.91
C GLN A 255 4.25 -77.55 1.58
N GLY A 256 3.85 -78.73 2.06
CA GLY A 256 2.68 -78.91 2.93
C GLY A 256 3.08 -79.05 4.41
N PRO A 257 2.14 -79.08 5.37
CA PRO A 257 2.46 -79.44 6.75
C PRO A 257 3.15 -80.80 6.77
N LYS A 258 4.27 -80.89 7.49
CA LYS A 258 4.95 -82.17 7.71
C LYS A 258 4.02 -83.10 8.49
N GLY A 259 3.43 -84.07 7.80
CA GLY A 259 2.63 -85.15 8.37
C GLY A 259 1.22 -84.71 8.77
N ALA A 260 0.24 -85.16 8.01
CA ALA A 260 -1.11 -85.43 8.54
C ALA A 260 -1.20 -86.92 8.83
#